data_AF-A0A4R5F1K6-F1
#
_entry.id   AF-A0A4R5F1K6-F1
#
_cell.length_a   1.000
_cell.length_b   1.000
_cell.length_c   1.000
_cell.angle_alpha   90.00
_cell.angle_beta   90.00
_cell.angle_gamma   90.00
#
_symmetry.space_group_name_H-M   'P 1'
#
loop_
_entity.id
_entity.type
_entity.pdbx_description
1 polymer ?
#
loop_
_entity_poly.entity_id
_entity_poly.type
_entity_poly.pdbx_seq_one_letter_code
_entity_poly.pdbx_strand_id
1 'polypeptide(L)' 'HTRSEAERALFSYIEGFYNPRRRHSANGQLSPAEYERRHALKNAQDLDYAAA' A
#
# COMPACT_ATOMS: atom_id res chain seq x y z
N HIS A 1 -17.29 -22.18 -10.92
CA HIS A 1 -16.17 -21.25 -10.68
C HIS A 1 -15.30 -21.21 -11.92
N THR A 2 -15.08 -20.04 -12.50
CA THR A 2 -14.20 -19.83 -13.67
C THR A 2 -12.92 -19.10 -13.28
N ARG A 3 -11.87 -19.19 -14.10
CA ARG A 3 -10.62 -18.44 -13.88
C ARG A 3 -10.87 -16.93 -13.82
N SER A 4 -11.70 -16.41 -14.71
CA SER A 4 -12.05 -14.99 -14.76
C SER A 4 -12.85 -14.50 -13.55
N GLU A 5 -13.62 -15.37 -12.88
CA GLU A 5 -14.25 -15.04 -11.59
C GLU A 5 -13.21 -14.92 -10.48
N ALA A 6 -12.26 -15.85 -10.42
CA ALA A 6 -11.19 -15.83 -9.41
C ALA A 6 -10.29 -14.61 -9.55
N GLU A 7 -9.92 -14.23 -10.78
CA GLU A 7 -9.13 -13.02 -11.06
C GLU A 7 -9.82 -11.75 -10.57
N ARG A 8 -11.13 -11.61 -10.86
CA ARG A 8 -11.93 -10.47 -10.39
C ARG A 8 -12.06 -10.42 -8.88
N ALA A 9 -12.26 -11.58 -8.25
CA ALA A 9 -12.34 -11.67 -6.79
C ALA A 9 -11.00 -11.27 -6.13
N LEU A 10 -9.87 -11.74 -6.69
CA LEU A 10 -8.54 -11.41 -6.19
C LEU A 10 -8.25 -9.92 -6.35
N PHE A 11 -8.53 -9.34 -7.52
CA PHE A 11 -8.35 -7.91 -7.75
C PHE A 11 -9.18 -7.08 -6.76
N SER A 12 -10.47 -7.43 -6.59
CA SER A 12 -11.36 -6.73 -5.65
C SER A 12 -10.87 -6.84 -4.21
N TYR A 13 -10.32 -7.99 -3.82
CA TYR A 13 -9.74 -8.16 -2.50
C TYR A 13 -8.45 -7.34 -2.32
N ILE A 14 -7.54 -7.39 -3.28
CA ILE A 14 -6.24 -6.68 -3.19
C ILE A 14 -6.47 -5.16 -3.18
N GLU A 15 -7.15 -4.63 -4.19
CA GLU A 15 -7.27 -3.18 -4.37
C GLU A 15 -8.43 -2.58 -3.58
N GLY A 16 -9.51 -3.34 -3.34
CA GLY A 16 -10.66 -2.84 -2.60
C GLY A 16 -10.50 -2.93 -1.09
N PHE A 17 -9.70 -3.88 -0.59
CA PHE A 17 -9.58 -4.13 0.84
C PHE A 17 -8.13 -4.20 1.34
N TYR A 18 -7.30 -5.07 0.77
CA TYR A 18 -5.98 -5.38 1.30
C TYR A 18 -5.07 -4.15 1.31
N ASN A 19 -4.76 -3.59 0.14
CA ASN A 19 -3.88 -2.45 -0.03
C ASN A 19 -4.36 -1.19 0.73
N PRO A 20 -5.64 -0.77 0.62
CA PRO A 20 -6.08 0.46 1.28
C PRO A 20 -6.39 0.31 2.77
N ARG A 21 -6.83 -0.86 3.25
CA ARG A 21 -7.47 -0.98 4.58
C ARG A 21 -6.84 -2.01 5.52
N ARG A 22 -6.22 -3.07 5.02
CA ARG A 22 -5.72 -4.14 5.89
C ARG A 22 -4.50 -3.67 6.65
N ARG A 23 -4.56 -3.66 7.99
CA ARG A 23 -3.46 -3.21 8.84
C ARG A 23 -2.45 -4.35 9.09
N HIS A 24 -1.18 -4.01 9.11
CA HIS A 24 -0.08 -4.95 9.33
C HIS A 24 0.82 -4.51 10.49
N SER A 25 1.14 -5.41 11.42
CA SER A 25 2.07 -5.14 12.52
C SER A 25 3.45 -4.74 12.03
N ALA A 26 3.94 -5.39 10.97
CA ALA A 26 5.21 -5.06 10.32
C ALA A 26 5.26 -3.61 9.78
N ASN A 27 4.10 -3.04 9.41
CA ASN A 27 3.99 -1.67 8.92
C ASN A 27 3.61 -0.68 10.03
N GLY A 28 3.80 -1.04 11.31
CA GLY A 28 3.41 -0.19 12.44
C GLY A 28 1.88 -0.02 12.55
N GLN A 29 1.12 -1.07 12.21
CA GLN A 29 -0.35 -1.05 12.16
C GLN A 29 -0.92 -0.11 11.10
N LEU A 30 -0.21 0.08 9.98
CA LEU A 30 -0.70 0.80 8.80
C LEU A 30 -1.13 -0.17 7.70
N SER A 31 -1.97 0.31 6.78
CA SER A 31 -2.19 -0.41 5.52
C SER A 31 -0.97 -0.32 4.60
N PRO A 32 -0.79 -1.25 3.65
CA PRO A 32 0.29 -1.17 2.67
C PRO A 32 0.33 0.18 1.95
N ALA A 33 -0.81 0.67 1.45
CA ALA A 33 -0.87 1.94 0.74
C ALA A 33 -0.58 3.15 1.64
N GLU A 34 -0.92 3.09 2.94
CA GLU A 34 -0.54 4.15 3.89
C GLU A 34 0.94 4.15 4.20
N TYR A 35 1.52 2.96 4.39
CA TYR A 35 2.94 2.79 4.63
C TYR A 35 3.76 3.36 3.46
N GLU A 36 3.45 2.94 2.23
CA GLU A 36 4.12 3.44 1.02
C GLU A 36 4.03 4.96 0.89
N ARG A 37 2.84 5.56 1.11
CA ARG A 37 2.67 7.02 1.08
C ARG A 37 3.56 7.74 2.10
N ARG A 38 3.62 7.24 3.34
CA ARG A 38 4.46 7.86 4.39
C ARG A 38 5.95 7.75 4.05
N HIS A 39 6.38 6.61 3.53
CA HIS A 39 7.76 6.39 3.14
C HIS A 39 8.16 7.20 1.91
N ALA A 40 7.26 7.34 0.92
CA ALA A 40 7.50 8.20 -0.23
C ALA A 40 7.67 9.68 0.16
N LEU A 41 6.84 10.18 1.07
CA LEU A 41 6.95 11.55 1.60
C LEU A 41 8.26 11.76 2.36
N LYS A 42 8.67 10.80 3.20
CA LYS A 42 9.95 10.86 3.90
C LYS A 42 11.13 10.91 2.91
N ASN A 43 11.12 10.04 1.91
CA ASN A 43 12.18 10.01 0.90
C ASN A 43 12.26 11.34 0.14
N ALA A 44 11.13 11.97 -0.18
CA ALA A 44 11.11 13.28 -0.84
C ALA A 44 11.70 14.38 0.07
N GLN A 45 11.34 14.40 1.36
CA GLN A 45 11.89 15.33 2.33
C GLN A 45 13.41 15.17 2.52
N ASP A 46 13.88 13.92 2.56
CA ASP A 46 15.31 13.62 2.70
C ASP A 46 16.10 14.09 1.45
N LEU A 47 15.51 13.98 0.25
CA LEU A 47 16.12 14.49 -0.98
C LEU A 47 16.19 16.02 -1.01
N ASP A 48 15.12 16.71 -0.57
CA ASP A 48 15.09 18.18 -0.51
C ASP A 48 16.14 18.72 0.48
N TYR A 49 16.35 18.05 1.62
CA TYR A 49 17.38 18.42 2.60
C TYR A 49 18.81 18.18 2.08
N ALA A 50 19.04 17.12 1.31
CA ALA A 50 20.36 16.81 0.73
C ALA A 50 20.75 17.74 -0.44
N ALA A 51 19.78 18.41 -1.06
CA ALA A 51 19.98 19.34 -2.16
C ALA A 51 20.17 20.81 -1.72
N ALA A 52 20.00 21.11 -0.43
CA ALA A 52 20.21 22.41 0.19
C ALA A 52 21.61 22.51 0.83
#